data_AF-A0A9D1MV60-F1
#
_entry.id   AF-A0A9D1MV60-F1
#
_cell.length_a   1.000
_cell.length_b   1.000
_cell.length_c   1.000
_cell.angle_alpha   90.00
_cell.angle_beta   90.00
_cell.angle_gamma   90.00
#
_symmetry.space_group_name_H-M   'P 1'
#
loop_
_entity.id
_entity.type
_entity.pdbx_description
1 polymer ?
#
loop_
_entity_poly.entity_id
_entity_poly.type
_entity_poly.pdbx_seq_one_letter_code
_entity_poly.pdbx_strand_id
1 'polypeptide(L)'
;MAESKDSTLMYKGRPLVRCGDTVFYGNPDEPYMIKLTVNSKKALKDISLSESVGVFLLEADPSKANGYSVSKKSEKNGIFNALDLGEVWLTRALKK
;
A
#
# COMPACT_ATOMS: atom_id res chain seq x y z
N MET A 1 -25.99 6.81 5.95
CA MET A 1 -25.20 5.68 5.41
C MET A 1 -23.76 6.15 5.32
N ALA A 2 -22.81 5.31 5.74
CA ALA A 2 -21.52 5.66 6.32
C ALA A 2 -20.69 6.73 5.57
N GLU A 3 -20.28 7.76 6.31
CA GLU A 3 -19.26 8.74 5.93
C GLU A 3 -17.89 8.03 5.75
N SER A 4 -17.56 7.66 4.52
CA SER A 4 -16.17 7.36 4.15
C SER A 4 -15.45 8.70 4.04
N LYS A 5 -14.82 9.11 5.15
CA LYS A 5 -13.93 10.25 5.22
C LYS A 5 -12.69 9.94 4.37
N ASP A 6 -12.81 10.12 3.05
CA ASP A 6 -11.74 10.05 2.05
C ASP A 6 -10.74 11.20 2.29
N SER A 7 -10.06 11.17 3.43
CA SER A 7 -8.83 11.92 3.63
C SER A 7 -7.78 11.28 2.74
N THR A 8 -7.74 11.68 1.46
CA THR A 8 -6.64 11.36 0.55
C THR A 8 -5.37 11.94 1.17
N LEU A 9 -4.64 11.12 1.92
CA LEU A 9 -3.36 11.51 2.48
C LEU A 9 -2.38 11.55 1.31
N MET A 10 -1.74 12.68 1.06
CA MET A 10 -0.73 12.73 0.01
C MET A 10 0.62 12.37 0.64
N TYR A 11 1.26 11.29 0.18
CA TYR A 11 2.61 10.92 0.60
C TYR A 11 3.58 11.14 -0.56
N LYS A 12 4.52 12.08 -0.40
CA LYS A 12 5.49 12.49 -1.44
C LYS A 12 4.82 12.82 -2.80
N GLY A 13 3.68 13.51 -2.76
CA GLY A 13 2.95 13.93 -3.96
C GLY A 13 2.12 12.84 -4.65
N ARG A 14 1.95 11.65 -4.03
CA ARG A 14 1.05 10.60 -4.51
C ARG A 14 -0.10 10.35 -3.54
N PRO A 15 -1.32 10.05 -4.01
CA PRO A 15 -2.43 9.75 -3.14
C PRO A 15 -2.19 8.42 -2.41
N LEU A 16 -2.38 8.48 -1.11
CA LEU A 16 -2.31 7.38 -0.18
C LEU A 16 -3.69 7.25 0.46
N VAL A 17 -4.36 6.16 0.13
CA VAL A 17 -5.71 5.86 0.58
C VAL A 17 -5.63 4.76 1.62
N ARG A 18 -6.08 5.04 2.83
CA ARG A 18 -6.18 4.04 3.89
C ARG A 18 -7.60 3.51 3.97
N CYS A 19 -7.76 2.21 3.78
CA CYS A 19 -9.01 1.49 3.97
C CYS A 19 -8.81 0.45 5.08
N GLY A 20 -9.16 0.83 6.32
CA GLY A 20 -9.02 -0.02 7.51
C GLY A 20 -7.57 -0.42 7.80
N ASP A 21 -7.30 -1.72 7.77
CA ASP A 21 -5.97 -2.33 7.95
C ASP A 21 -5.16 -2.42 6.63
N THR A 22 -5.72 -1.97 5.50
CA THR A 22 -5.01 -1.90 4.21
C THR A 22 -4.79 -0.46 3.78
N VAL A 23 -3.60 -0.15 3.30
CA VAL A 23 -3.20 1.15 2.74
C VAL A 23 -2.81 0.95 1.28
N PHE A 24 -3.42 1.70 0.39
CA PHE A 24 -3.08 1.76 -1.02
C PHE A 24 -2.26 3.02 -1.29
N TYR A 25 -1.19 2.87 -2.03
CA TYR A 25 -0.26 3.93 -2.40
C TYR A 25 0.03 3.86 -3.89
N GLY A 26 -0.36 4.88 -4.65
CA GLY A 26 -0.14 4.92 -6.09
C GLY A 26 -0.87 6.06 -6.76
N ASN A 27 -0.47 6.41 -7.97
CA ASN A 27 -1.16 7.41 -8.79
C ASN A 27 -2.08 6.71 -9.80
N PRO A 28 -3.23 7.30 -10.16
CA PRO A 28 -4.08 6.77 -11.21
C PRO A 28 -3.44 6.82 -12.61
N ASP A 29 -2.48 7.72 -12.85
CA ASP A 29 -1.73 7.82 -14.10
C ASP A 29 -0.70 6.69 -14.31
N GLU A 30 -0.42 5.91 -13.28
CA GLU A 30 0.67 4.94 -13.28
C GLU A 30 0.13 3.52 -13.39
N PRO A 31 0.74 2.63 -14.21
CA PRO A 31 0.31 1.25 -14.31
C PRO A 31 0.70 0.40 -13.10
N TYR A 32 1.27 0.98 -12.04
CA TYR A 32 1.66 0.25 -10.84
C TYR A 32 1.14 0.94 -9.58
N MET A 33 0.67 0.14 -8.63
CA MET A 33 0.22 0.59 -7.31
C MET A 33 0.78 -0.31 -6.21
N ILE A 34 0.98 0.23 -5.02
CA ILE A 34 1.38 -0.52 -3.84
C ILE A 34 0.17 -0.72 -2.95
N LYS A 35 -0.05 -1.94 -2.49
CA LYS A 35 -1.01 -2.31 -1.47
C LYS A 35 -0.25 -2.81 -0.25
N LEU A 36 -0.46 -2.16 0.88
CA LEU A 36 0.11 -2.48 2.18
C LEU A 36 -1.02 -3.04 3.05
N THR A 37 -0.93 -4.27 3.54
CA THR A 37 -1.93 -4.86 4.42
C THR A 37 -1.29 -5.17 5.76
N VAL A 38 -1.80 -4.56 6.83
CA VAL A 38 -1.39 -4.86 8.20
C VAL A 38 -1.99 -6.20 8.59
N ASN A 39 -1.13 -7.21 8.73
CA ASN A 39 -1.55 -8.57 9.10
C ASN A 39 -1.60 -8.74 10.62
N SER A 40 -0.70 -8.06 11.34
CA SER A 40 -0.63 -8.12 12.80
C SER A 40 -0.37 -6.74 13.39
N LYS A 41 -1.09 -6.40 14.46
CA LYS A 41 -0.96 -5.14 15.21
C LYS A 41 -0.80 -5.45 16.69
N LYS A 42 0.22 -4.85 17.30
CA LYS A 42 0.55 -4.98 18.71
C LYS A 42 0.28 -3.66 19.42
N ALA A 43 -0.58 -3.69 20.42
CA ALA A 43 -0.79 -2.55 21.29
C ALA A 43 0.40 -2.41 22.25
N LEU A 44 1.16 -1.33 22.12
CA LEU A 44 2.21 -0.95 23.06
C LEU A 44 1.69 0.24 23.88
N LYS A 45 1.18 -0.06 25.07
CA LYS A 45 0.51 0.90 25.96
C LYS A 45 -0.65 1.63 25.26
N ASP A 46 -0.38 2.82 24.74
CA ASP A 46 -1.36 3.77 24.19
C ASP A 46 -1.35 3.82 22.65
N ILE A 47 -0.35 3.21 22.01
CA ILE A 47 -0.15 3.21 20.56
C ILE A 47 -0.22 1.80 19.98
N SER A 48 -1.04 1.63 18.93
CA SER A 48 -1.12 0.40 18.16
C SER A 48 -0.02 0.38 17.09
N LEU A 49 1.01 -0.43 17.30
CA LEU A 49 2.11 -0.61 16.36
C LEU A 49 1.83 -1.79 15.43
N SER A 50 1.89 -1.58 14.12
CA SER A 50 1.84 -2.69 13.16
C SER A 50 3.09 -3.55 13.29
N GLU A 51 2.93 -4.81 13.69
CA GLU A 51 4.03 -5.76 13.87
C GLU A 51 4.43 -6.35 12.51
N SER A 52 3.49 -6.98 11.80
CA SER A 52 3.69 -7.49 10.44
C SER A 52 2.80 -6.76 9.43
N VAL A 53 3.42 -6.27 8.37
CA VAL A 53 2.76 -5.63 7.23
C VAL A 53 3.18 -6.33 5.94
N GLY A 54 2.19 -6.84 5.20
CA GLY A 54 2.37 -7.32 3.84
C GLY A 54 2.41 -6.17 2.84
N VAL A 55 3.46 -6.11 2.03
CA VAL A 55 3.63 -5.20 0.89
C VAL A 55 3.36 -5.98 -0.39
N PHE A 56 2.44 -5.49 -1.20
CA PHE A 56 2.07 -6.06 -2.49
C PHE A 56 2.24 -5.00 -3.57
N LEU A 57 3.05 -5.27 -4.59
CA LEU A 57 3.11 -4.48 -5.80
C LEU A 57 2.03 -4.99 -6.76
N LEU A 58 1.05 -4.15 -7.03
CA LEU A 58 0.01 -4.34 -8.02
C LEU A 58 0.47 -3.70 -9.33
N GLU A 59 0.21 -4.39 -10.42
CA GLU A 59 0.48 -4.00 -11.80
C GLU A 59 -0.85 -4.04 -12.53
N ALA A 60 -1.22 -2.93 -13.18
CA ALA A 60 -2.42 -2.83 -13.99
C ALA A 60 -2.25 -3.73 -15.22
N ASP A 61 -3.04 -4.78 -15.26
CA ASP A 61 -2.94 -5.82 -16.27
C ASP A 61 -4.34 -6.04 -16.86
N PRO A 62 -4.60 -5.49 -18.06
CA PRO A 62 -5.93 -5.55 -18.68
C PRO A 62 -6.35 -6.98 -19.05
N SER A 63 -5.43 -7.95 -18.96
CA SER A 63 -5.73 -9.36 -19.27
C SER A 63 -6.32 -10.13 -18.09
N LYS A 64 -6.31 -9.58 -16.86
CA LYS A 64 -6.86 -10.26 -15.67
C LYS A 64 -8.27 -9.80 -15.32
N ALA A 65 -9.08 -10.73 -14.81
CA ALA A 65 -10.45 -10.48 -14.37
C ALA A 65 -10.60 -9.36 -13.33
N ASN A 66 -9.56 -9.10 -12.52
CA ASN A 66 -9.53 -8.03 -11.52
C ASN A 66 -8.85 -6.74 -12.03
N GLY A 67 -8.39 -6.69 -13.29
CA GLY A 67 -7.65 -5.56 -13.87
C GLY A 67 -6.26 -5.31 -13.27
N TYR A 68 -5.87 -6.06 -12.23
CA TYR A 68 -4.60 -5.92 -11.53
C TYR A 68 -3.95 -7.29 -11.26
N SER A 69 -2.65 -7.37 -11.52
CA SER A 69 -1.74 -8.46 -11.23
C SER A 69 -0.89 -8.14 -10.00
N VAL A 70 -0.73 -9.07 -9.06
CA VAL A 70 0.30 -8.93 -8.01
C VAL A 70 1.65 -9.30 -8.61
N SER A 71 2.47 -8.30 -8.92
CA SER A 71 3.80 -8.45 -9.51
C SER A 71 4.84 -8.86 -8.44
N LYS A 72 4.73 -8.31 -7.22
CA LYS A 72 5.58 -8.68 -6.07
C LYS A 72 4.80 -8.71 -4.76
N LYS A 73 5.24 -9.57 -3.84
CA LYS A 73 4.75 -9.61 -2.46
C LYS A 73 5.93 -9.75 -1.49
N SER A 74 5.87 -9.10 -0.34
CA SER A 74 6.84 -9.26 0.74
C SER A 74 6.21 -8.89 2.06
N GLU A 75 6.58 -9.56 3.14
CA GLU A 75 6.19 -9.15 4.48
C GLU A 75 7.34 -8.39 5.13
N LYS A 76 7.01 -7.31 5.83
CA LYS A 76 7.97 -6.49 6.58
C LYS A 76 7.46 -6.19 7.97
N ASN A 77 8.43 -6.11 8.88
CA ASN A 77 8.18 -5.69 10.25
C ASN A 77 8.04 -4.17 10.29
N GLY A 78 6.89 -3.68 10.74
CA GLY A 78 6.58 -2.26 10.81
C GLY A 78 6.09 -1.63 9.50
N ILE A 79 5.12 -0.73 9.62
CA ILE A 79 4.53 0.01 8.49
C ILE A 79 5.54 0.91 7.78
N PHE A 80 6.51 1.47 8.51
CA PHE A 80 7.51 2.38 7.94
C PHE A 80 8.46 1.66 6.97
N ASN A 81 8.95 0.48 7.36
CA ASN A 81 9.79 -0.36 6.49
C ASN A 81 9.03 -0.86 5.27
N ALA A 82 7.74 -1.20 5.48
CA ALA A 82 6.84 -1.62 4.42
C ALA A 82 6.61 -0.49 3.39
N LEU A 83 6.47 0.75 3.88
CA LEU A 83 6.29 1.94 3.06
C LEU A 83 7.56 2.28 2.26
N ASP A 84 8.74 2.28 2.88
CA ASP A 84 10.03 2.54 2.21
C ASP A 84 10.26 1.55 1.06
N LEU A 85 10.05 0.26 1.34
CA LEU A 85 10.16 -0.78 0.33
C LEU A 85 9.13 -0.64 -0.79
N GLY A 86 7.89 -0.26 -0.44
CA GLY A 86 6.84 0.05 -1.41
C GLY A 86 7.22 1.21 -2.34
N GLU A 87 7.78 2.29 -1.79
CA GLU A 87 8.26 3.43 -2.57
C GLU A 87 9.39 3.04 -3.53
N VAL A 88 10.36 2.25 -3.06
CA VAL A 88 11.46 1.74 -3.89
C VAL A 88 10.93 0.86 -5.02
N TRP A 89 9.96 -0.01 -4.73
CA TRP A 89 9.35 -0.86 -5.74
C TRP A 89 8.58 -0.06 -6.78
N LEU A 90 7.74 0.88 -6.35
CA LEU A 90 7.00 1.75 -7.25
C LEU A 90 7.96 2.53 -8.13
N THR A 91 8.93 3.24 -7.54
CA THR A 91 9.91 4.04 -8.28
C THR A 91 10.71 3.20 -9.28
N ARG A 92 11.08 1.96 -8.92
CA ARG A 92 11.79 1.06 -9.85
C ARG A 92 10.90 0.51 -10.95
N ALA A 93 9.62 0.26 -10.68
CA ALA A 93 8.67 -0.21 -11.67
C ALA A 93 8.35 0.88 -12.70
N LEU A 94 8.26 2.13 -12.25
CA LEU A 94 7.96 3.30 -13.09
C LEU A 94 9.15 3.85 -13.88
N LYS A 95 10.38 3.63 -13.39
CA LYS A 95 11.60 3.96 -14.13
C LYS A 95 11.97 2.94 -15.20
N LYS A 96 11.15 1.90 -15.39
CA LYS A 96 11.41 0.80 -16.31
C LYS A 96 10.79 1.06 -17.69
#